data_AF-A0A382BMW4-F1
#
_entry.id   AF-A0A382BMW4-F1
#
_cell.length_a   1.000
_cell.length_b   1.000
_cell.length_c   1.000
_cell.angle_alpha   90.00
_cell.angle_beta   90.00
_cell.angle_gamma   90.00
#
_symmetry.space_group_name_H-M   'P 1'
#
loop_
_entity.id
_entity.type
_entity.pdbx_description
1 polymer ?
#
loop_
_entity_poly.entity_id
_entity_poly.type
_entity_poly.pdbx_seq_one_letter_code
_entity_poly.pdbx_strand_id
1 'polypeptide(L)' 'VTELLHIGSVSAERGSVSRGGIPVDIDLRGGTADIPIIVCRGVQDGPVLWLNGATHGDEP' A
#
# COMPACT_ATOMS: atom_id res chain seq x y z
N VAL A 1 -2.61 -18.34 15.06
CA VAL A 1 -2.34 -18.01 13.63
C VAL A 1 -2.04 -16.53 13.58
N THR A 2 -0.89 -16.14 13.03
CA THR A 2 -0.55 -14.72 12.86
C THR A 2 -1.45 -14.17 11.75
N GLU A 3 -2.39 -13.29 12.10
CA GLU A 3 -3.27 -12.66 11.12
C GLU A 3 -2.47 -11.66 10.28
N LEU A 4 -2.42 -11.85 8.97
CA LEU A 4 -1.81 -10.91 8.02
C LEU A 4 -2.76 -9.77 7.70
N LEU A 5 -2.23 -8.54 7.66
CA LEU A 5 -2.96 -7.39 7.15
C LEU A 5 -2.78 -7.34 5.64
N HIS A 6 -3.88 -7.29 4.89
CA HIS A 6 -3.87 -7.22 3.43
C HIS A 6 -4.35 -5.86 2.93
N ILE A 7 -3.53 -5.18 2.13
CA ILE A 7 -3.88 -3.93 1.44
C ILE A 7 -3.31 -3.98 0.03
N GLY A 8 -4.17 -4.01 -0.99
CA GLY A 8 -3.73 -4.22 -2.38
C GLY A 8 -2.96 -5.54 -2.52
N SER A 9 -1.77 -5.48 -3.12
CA SER A 9 -0.84 -6.61 -3.22
C SER A 9 0.04 -6.81 -1.97
N VAL A 10 -0.09 -5.96 -0.95
CA VAL A 10 0.72 -6.03 0.27
C VAL A 10 0.10 -6.99 1.29
N SER A 11 0.92 -7.90 1.79
CA SER A 11 0.66 -8.67 3.01
C SER A 11 1.66 -8.26 4.09
N ALA A 12 1.19 -7.77 5.23
CA ALA A 12 2.02 -7.24 6.31
C ALA A 12 1.84 -8.04 7.60
N GLU A 13 2.94 -8.60 8.11
CA GLU A 13 3.02 -9.19 9.45
C GLU A 13 3.08 -8.12 10.53
N ARG A 14 2.79 -8.49 11.77
CA ARG A 14 2.98 -7.60 12.92
C ARG A 14 4.47 -7.25 13.07
N GLY A 15 4.79 -5.97 13.24
CA GLY A 15 6.17 -5.49 13.37
C GLY A 15 6.95 -5.37 12.05
N SER A 16 6.27 -5.38 10.90
CA SER A 16 6.90 -5.36 9.58
C SER A 16 6.67 -4.06 8.81
N VAL A 17 7.53 -3.83 7.81
CA VAL A 17 7.36 -2.81 6.77
C VAL A 17 7.36 -3.52 5.42
N SER A 18 6.22 -3.47 4.74
CA SER A 18 6.02 -4.11 3.43
C SER A 18 5.71 -3.06 2.37
N ARG A 19 6.12 -3.32 1.12
CA ARG A 19 5.87 -2.45 -0.03
C ARG A 19 5.12 -3.21 -1.11
N GLY A 20 4.30 -2.51 -1.86
CA GLY A 20 3.54 -3.07 -2.97
C GLY A 20 2.67 -2.02 -3.61
N GLY A 21 1.56 -2.46 -4.18
CA GLY A 21 0.69 -1.65 -5.00
C GLY A 21 -0.78 -1.89 -4.71
N ILE A 22 -1.61 -0.87 -4.84
CA ILE A 22 -3.04 -1.04 -5.02
C ILE A 22 -3.27 -1.18 -6.52
N PRO A 23 -3.76 -2.34 -7.00
CA PRO A 23 -4.05 -2.52 -8.41
C PRO A 23 -5.10 -1.52 -8.88
N VAL A 24 -4.84 -0.85 -9.99
CA VAL A 24 -5.80 0.07 -10.60
C VAL A 24 -6.48 -0.62 -11.78
N ASP A 25 -5.85 -0.57 -12.95
CA ASP A 25 -6.25 -1.27 -14.17
C ASP A 25 -5.11 -1.19 -15.20
N ILE A 26 -5.37 -1.66 -16.42
CA ILE A 26 -4.48 -1.56 -17.57
C ILE A 26 -4.41 -0.12 -18.10
N ASP A 27 -3.20 0.36 -18.35
CA ASP A 27 -2.96 1.64 -19.00
C ASP A 27 -3.31 1.57 -20.51
N LEU A 28 -3.25 2.73 -21.18
CA LEU A 28 -3.52 2.85 -22.62
C LEU A 28 -2.52 2.09 -23.50
N ARG A 29 -1.44 1.55 -22.93
CA ARG A 29 -0.41 0.73 -23.59
C ARG A 29 -0.58 -0.75 -23.28
N GLY A 30 -1.59 -1.13 -22.49
CA GLY A 30 -1.84 -2.50 -22.05
C GLY A 30 -0.92 -2.97 -20.93
N GLY A 31 -0.18 -2.07 -20.27
CA GLY A 31 0.60 -2.35 -19.06
C GLY A 31 -0.25 -2.24 -17.80
N THR A 32 0.05 -3.03 -16.77
CA THR A 32 -0.63 -2.92 -15.47
C THR A 32 -0.11 -1.70 -14.71
N ALA A 33 -1.02 -0.88 -14.18
CA ALA A 33 -0.69 0.24 -13.31
C ALA A 33 -1.11 -0.03 -11.86
N ASP A 34 -0.19 0.22 -10.93
CA ASP A 34 -0.41 0.12 -9.48
C ASP A 34 -0.20 1.49 -8.83
N ILE A 35 -1.03 1.85 -7.85
CA ILE A 35 -0.75 2.96 -6.93
C ILE A 35 0.24 2.44 -5.88
N PRO A 36 1.47 2.98 -5.79
CA PRO A 36 2.46 2.47 -4.86
C PRO A 36 2.09 2.76 -3.41
N ILE A 37 2.25 1.78 -2.54
CA ILE A 37 2.00 1.91 -1.10
C ILE A 37 3.13 1.29 -0.27
N ILE A 38 3.29 1.83 0.94
CA ILE A 38 4.12 1.25 2.00
C ILE A 38 3.20 1.00 3.20
N VAL A 39 3.20 -0.22 3.73
CA VAL A 39 2.44 -0.60 4.92
C VAL A 39 3.43 -0.83 6.06
N CYS A 40 3.36 0.05 7.06
CA CYS A 40 4.10 -0.10 8.31
C CYS A 40 3.14 -0.61 9.39
N ARG A 41 3.30 -1.88 9.82
CA ARG A 41 2.42 -2.48 10.81
C ARG A 41 3.12 -2.63 12.15
N GLY A 42 2.56 -2.02 13.19
CA GLY A 42 3.03 -2.19 14.56
C GLY A 42 2.99 -3.63 15.05
N VAL A 43 3.76 -3.94 16.09
CA VAL A 43 3.67 -5.25 16.77
C VAL A 43 2.30 -5.38 17.47
N GLN A 44 1.80 -4.29 18.03
CA GLN A 44 0.51 -4.21 18.73
C GLN A 44 -0.49 -3.39 17.92
N ASP A 45 -1.78 -3.56 18.22
CA ASP A 45 -2.84 -2.76 17.63
C ASP A 45 -2.80 -1.32 18.16
N GLY A 46 -3.28 -0.38 17.35
CA GLY A 46 -3.24 1.05 17.65
C GLY A 46 -3.94 1.88 16.59
N PRO A 47 -3.84 3.21 16.66
CA PRO A 47 -4.43 4.11 15.67
C PRO A 47 -3.92 3.82 14.25
N VAL A 48 -4.79 4.00 13.27
CA VAL A 48 -4.46 3.90 11.85
C VAL A 48 -4.23 5.29 11.28
N LEU A 49 -3.10 5.48 10.61
CA LEU A 49 -2.78 6.69 9.87
C LEU A 49 -2.66 6.34 8.38
N TRP A 50 -3.36 7.08 7.54
CA TRP A 50 -3.26 6.99 6.08
C TRP A 50 -2.67 8.30 5.55
N LEU A 51 -1.58 8.19 4.77
CA LEU A 51 -0.91 9.33 4.14
C LEU A 51 -0.92 9.13 2.63
N ASN A 52 -1.39 10.14 1.90
CA ASN A 52 -1.31 10.22 0.45
C ASN A 52 -0.54 11.49 0.04
N GLY A 53 0.12 11.43 -1.10
CA GLY A 53 0.83 12.54 -1.73
C GLY A 53 0.63 12.49 -3.24
N ALA A 54 1.15 13.50 -3.95
CA ALA A 54 1.01 13.63 -5.41
C ALA A 54 -0.45 13.47 -5.87
N THR A 55 -1.38 14.18 -5.21
CA THR A 55 -2.80 14.13 -5.61
C THR A 55 -2.96 14.80 -6.96
N HIS A 56 -2.23 15.88 -7.17
CA HIS A 56 -1.96 16.42 -8.50
C HIS A 56 -0.62 15.88 -9.01
N GLY A 57 -0.55 15.56 -10.30
CA GLY A 57 0.62 14.90 -10.91
C GLY A 57 1.87 15.77 -11.04
N ASP A 58 1.75 17.06 -10.72
CA ASP A 58 2.81 18.07 -10.72
C ASP A 58 3.22 18.52 -9.30
N GLU A 59 2.59 17.96 -8.26
CA GLU A 59 3.03 18.11 -6.87
C GLU A 59 4.19 17.14 -6.58
N PRO A 60 5.29 17.62 -5.95
CA PRO A 60 6.44 16.79 -5.62
C PRO A 60 6.16 15.76 -4.52
#